data_AF-A0A7X0GTU5-F1
#
_entry.id   AF-A0A7X0GTU5-F1
#
_cell.length_a   1.000
_cell.length_b   1.000
_cell.length_c   1.000
_cell.angle_alpha   90.00
_cell.angle_beta   90.00
_cell.angle_gamma   90.00
#
_symmetry.space_group_name_H-M   'P 1'
#
loop_
_entity.id
_entity.type
_entity.pdbx_description
1 polymer ?
#
loop_
_entity_poly.entity_id
_entity_poly.type
_entity_poly.pdbx_seq_one_letter_code
_entity_poly.pdbx_strand_id
1 'polypeptide(L)'
;MATPATPAIARTAGPLDGLRFEGSGPPGAADALVAEHLRLLGARPDGASGGRFTVTGREAGEVSAGTVWGATASDEATVQAASGIMAVHGRRDGAPRGLAVDYAATATGVLAVQGLLAGLLARARGTGHITQVDVSAERAGLLTVSQYLAAAGAEEGEAAELAPGGPPFTSADGTVFEVETLDPGVWAAFWRALDAPEAAIRQGWRPFQFRYATACAPFPEVLHEAVRVSTWERIRQAAGSSGADVCPLGSLAGRAAEYDGAAPWELTPHDAVYVPRGTPGGGPLAGFTVLEAGRRIQAPLAAHVLGLLGAEVIRIEPPGGDPLRGMPPTCSGISARWLALNRGKKAVEVDIKSPSDRERLREMAADADVFLHNWAPGKAAQLGLDRADLAVANPALVYVYTSGWADRLPDAPMGTDFMVQARAGVGEAVRPADEAPAPSLMTLLDVLGGLLGAEGALAGLLLRERTGRGVRVDSSLLGAADVLTAPALARAAQGLDPRRPAGFRRPLRTADGWIALPDHAAIPYDVSELPTAQVLERLRERGLPAVPVVTDLADLLSSGPISRDAHGSPAVPNPWSFA
;
A
#
# COMPACT_ATOMS: atom_id res chain seq x y z
N MET A 1 3.12 23.98 28.55
CA MET A 1 2.40 23.08 27.63
C MET A 1 2.72 23.56 26.23
N ALA A 2 3.48 22.78 25.47
CA ALA A 2 3.75 23.12 24.08
C ALA A 2 2.43 23.07 23.30
N THR A 3 2.15 24.11 22.53
CA THR A 3 1.06 24.13 21.56
C THR A 3 1.28 22.97 20.58
N PRO A 4 0.28 22.12 20.30
CA PRO A 4 0.46 21.06 19.30
C PRO A 4 0.90 21.67 17.96
N ALA A 5 1.91 21.09 17.34
CA ALA A 5 2.52 21.58 16.09
C ALA A 5 1.59 21.40 14.87
N THR A 6 0.46 20.72 15.05
CA THR A 6 -0.50 20.37 13.99
C THR A 6 -1.86 21.01 14.33
N PRO A 7 -2.55 21.64 13.37
CA PRO A 7 -3.93 22.10 13.60
C PRO A 7 -4.82 20.94 14.05
N ALA A 8 -5.84 21.24 14.86
CA ALA A 8 -6.81 20.24 15.29
C ALA A 8 -7.49 19.61 14.07
N ILE A 9 -7.25 18.32 13.83
CA ILE A 9 -7.82 17.60 12.70
C ILE A 9 -9.34 17.51 12.86
N ALA A 10 -10.06 17.81 11.77
CA ALA A 10 -11.50 17.63 11.73
C ALA A 10 -11.81 16.15 11.98
N ARG A 11 -12.72 15.87 12.92
CA ARG A 11 -13.16 14.49 13.14
C ARG A 11 -13.73 13.93 11.84
N THR A 12 -13.19 12.79 11.41
CA THR A 12 -13.75 12.03 10.31
C THR A 12 -15.22 11.74 10.57
N ALA A 13 -16.08 11.97 9.57
CA ALA A 13 -17.49 11.60 9.70
C ALA A 13 -17.62 10.08 9.84
N GLY A 14 -18.53 9.61 10.70
CA GLY A 14 -18.69 8.18 11.01
C GLY A 14 -19.70 7.49 10.10
N PRO A 15 -19.31 6.86 8.96
CA PRO A 15 -20.24 6.08 8.13
C PRO A 15 -20.87 4.90 8.87
N LEU A 16 -20.32 4.49 10.01
CA LEU A 16 -20.84 3.43 10.87
C LEU A 16 -21.49 3.97 12.15
N ASP A 17 -21.72 5.28 12.27
CA ASP A 17 -22.40 5.87 13.43
C ASP A 17 -23.76 5.19 13.67
N GLY A 18 -24.02 4.82 14.92
CA GLY A 18 -25.23 4.09 15.31
C GLY A 18 -25.21 2.58 15.05
N LEU A 19 -24.14 2.06 14.43
CA LEU A 19 -23.90 0.62 14.31
C LEU A 19 -23.04 0.12 15.47
N ARG A 20 -23.10 -1.19 15.71
CA ARG A 20 -22.29 -1.90 16.71
C ARG A 20 -21.46 -2.96 16.04
N PHE A 21 -20.35 -3.35 16.66
CA PHE A 21 -19.59 -4.51 16.22
C PHE A 21 -19.18 -5.42 17.38
N GLU A 22 -19.20 -6.72 17.14
CA GLU A 22 -18.70 -7.74 18.06
C GLU A 22 -17.66 -8.62 17.37
N GLY A 23 -16.64 -9.05 18.12
CA GLY A 23 -15.66 -10.02 17.69
C GLY A 23 -15.99 -11.41 18.22
N SER A 24 -15.80 -12.44 17.40
CA SER A 24 -16.01 -13.84 17.75
C SER A 24 -14.86 -14.72 17.25
N GLY A 25 -14.68 -15.87 17.89
CA GLY A 25 -13.57 -16.79 17.59
C GLY A 25 -12.25 -16.39 18.25
N PRO A 26 -11.18 -17.16 18.01
CA PRO A 26 -9.86 -16.88 18.57
C PRO A 26 -9.28 -15.58 17.98
N PRO A 27 -8.50 -14.81 18.75
CA PRO A 27 -7.86 -13.61 18.25
C PRO A 27 -6.77 -13.93 17.21
N GLY A 28 -6.71 -13.14 16.15
CA GLY A 28 -5.74 -13.22 15.06
C GLY A 28 -4.91 -11.93 14.88
N ALA A 29 -3.90 -12.00 14.01
CA ALA A 29 -2.93 -10.92 13.81
C ALA A 29 -3.52 -9.62 13.20
N ALA A 30 -4.66 -9.71 12.52
CA ALA A 30 -5.33 -8.58 11.87
C ALA A 30 -6.38 -7.89 12.77
N ASP A 31 -6.79 -8.53 13.86
CA ASP A 31 -8.01 -8.17 14.60
C ASP A 31 -7.95 -6.80 15.25
N ALA A 32 -6.77 -6.44 15.80
CA ALA A 32 -6.57 -5.13 16.42
C ALA A 32 -6.78 -3.99 15.41
N LEU A 33 -6.34 -4.19 14.16
CA LEU A 33 -6.52 -3.22 13.09
C LEU A 33 -7.99 -3.14 12.67
N VAL A 34 -8.66 -4.28 12.49
CA VAL A 34 -10.08 -4.30 12.11
C VAL A 34 -10.93 -3.57 13.16
N ALA A 35 -10.74 -3.89 14.45
CA ALA A 35 -11.46 -3.24 15.53
C ALA A 35 -11.20 -1.73 15.58
N GLU A 36 -9.95 -1.30 15.38
CA GLU A 36 -9.58 0.11 15.38
C GLU A 36 -10.21 0.86 14.20
N HIS A 37 -10.15 0.31 12.99
CA HIS A 37 -10.75 0.92 11.81
C HIS A 37 -12.27 1.04 11.95
N LEU A 38 -12.96 0.01 12.45
CA LEU A 38 -14.40 0.06 12.73
C LEU A 38 -14.75 1.16 13.74
N ARG A 39 -13.93 1.32 14.79
CA ARG A 39 -14.08 2.39 15.79
C ARG A 39 -13.86 3.77 15.18
N LEU A 40 -12.82 3.94 14.36
CA LEU A 40 -12.52 5.20 13.66
C LEU A 40 -13.63 5.58 12.67
N LEU A 41 -14.30 4.60 12.08
CA LEU A 41 -15.45 4.77 11.20
C LEU A 41 -16.79 4.98 11.95
N GLY A 42 -16.78 4.98 13.29
CA GLY A 42 -17.93 5.34 14.14
C GLY A 42 -18.71 4.16 14.74
N ALA A 43 -18.32 2.91 14.46
CA ALA A 43 -18.99 1.75 15.04
C ALA A 43 -18.62 1.60 16.52
N ARG A 44 -19.59 1.21 17.36
CA ARG A 44 -19.36 0.98 18.80
C ARG A 44 -19.05 -0.49 19.08
N PRO A 45 -18.01 -0.80 19.88
CA PRO A 45 -17.76 -2.18 20.28
C PRO A 45 -18.89 -2.69 21.19
N ASP A 46 -19.28 -3.95 21.01
CA ASP A 46 -20.32 -4.64 21.78
C ASP A 46 -19.88 -6.08 22.11
N GLY A 47 -18.76 -6.22 22.83
CA GLY A 47 -18.24 -7.53 23.22
C GLY A 47 -16.72 -7.63 23.14
N ALA A 48 -16.23 -8.87 23.08
CA ALA A 48 -14.81 -9.18 22.99
C ALA A 48 -14.26 -9.01 21.55
N SER A 49 -12.94 -8.97 21.42
CA SER A 49 -12.23 -9.10 20.14
C SER A 49 -12.20 -10.57 19.68
N GLY A 50 -12.18 -10.81 18.37
CA GLY A 50 -11.97 -12.15 17.81
C GLY A 50 -11.79 -12.12 16.30
N GLY A 51 -11.36 -13.24 15.72
CA GLY A 51 -10.98 -13.37 14.30
C GLY A 51 -12.12 -13.20 13.28
N ARG A 52 -13.37 -13.07 13.74
CA ARG A 52 -14.53 -12.68 12.92
C ARG A 52 -15.27 -11.52 13.57
N PHE A 53 -15.46 -10.46 12.82
CA PHE A 53 -16.16 -9.23 13.23
C PHE A 53 -17.54 -9.16 12.58
N THR A 54 -18.57 -9.00 13.40
CA THR A 54 -19.96 -8.83 12.95
C THR A 54 -20.39 -7.40 13.22
N VAL A 55 -20.83 -6.68 12.18
CA VAL A 55 -21.37 -5.32 12.30
C VAL A 55 -22.89 -5.39 12.21
N THR A 56 -23.58 -4.84 13.20
CA THR A 56 -25.04 -4.86 13.32
C THR A 56 -25.66 -3.47 13.39
N GLY A 57 -26.83 -3.31 12.78
CA GLY A 57 -27.68 -2.14 12.94
C GLY A 57 -29.13 -2.39 12.51
N ARG A 58 -30.06 -1.66 13.13
CA ARG A 58 -31.51 -1.85 12.92
C ARG A 58 -31.93 -1.71 11.44
N GLU A 59 -31.28 -0.81 10.70
CA GLU A 59 -31.56 -0.55 9.27
C GLU A 59 -30.52 -1.18 8.34
N ALA A 60 -29.26 -1.29 8.79
CA ALA A 60 -28.17 -1.88 8.00
C ALA A 60 -28.25 -3.42 7.95
N GLY A 61 -28.93 -4.06 8.91
CA GLY A 61 -28.91 -5.49 9.10
C GLY A 61 -27.59 -5.96 9.74
N GLU A 62 -27.15 -7.14 9.33
CA GLU A 62 -25.95 -7.80 9.85
C GLU A 62 -25.03 -8.21 8.70
N VAL A 63 -23.75 -7.89 8.84
CA VAL A 63 -22.67 -8.32 7.94
C VAL A 63 -21.48 -8.72 8.79
N SER A 64 -20.92 -9.91 8.54
CA SER A 64 -19.75 -10.41 9.25
C SER A 64 -18.56 -10.61 8.31
N ALA A 65 -17.37 -10.25 8.76
CA ALA A 65 -16.12 -10.53 8.05
C ALA A 65 -15.13 -11.29 8.94
N GLY A 66 -14.55 -12.35 8.39
CA GLY A 66 -13.52 -13.15 9.05
C GLY A 66 -12.23 -13.13 8.26
N THR A 67 -11.10 -13.24 8.97
CA THR A 67 -9.80 -13.47 8.34
C THR A 67 -9.49 -14.97 8.34
N VAL A 68 -9.03 -15.48 7.20
CA VAL A 68 -8.72 -16.89 6.99
C VAL A 68 -7.22 -17.02 6.75
N TRP A 69 -6.59 -17.76 7.64
CA TRP A 69 -5.16 -18.08 7.61
C TRP A 69 -4.98 -19.56 7.24
N GLY A 70 -3.96 -19.86 6.45
CA GLY A 70 -3.72 -21.19 5.92
C GLY A 70 -3.23 -22.17 6.99
N ALA A 71 -3.30 -23.47 6.71
CA ALA A 71 -2.77 -24.50 7.61
C ALA A 71 -1.23 -24.44 7.73
N THR A 72 -0.55 -23.97 6.69
CA THR A 72 0.91 -23.82 6.62
C THR A 72 1.34 -22.36 6.78
N ALA A 73 0.70 -21.43 6.06
CA ALA A 73 0.88 -19.99 6.23
C ALA A 73 -0.15 -19.44 7.22
N SER A 74 0.15 -19.58 8.51
CA SER A 74 -0.78 -19.35 9.62
C SER A 74 -0.54 -18.05 10.40
N ASP A 75 0.55 -17.34 10.13
CA ASP A 75 0.91 -16.07 10.77
C ASP A 75 1.64 -15.12 9.81
N GLU A 76 2.04 -13.94 10.32
CA GLU A 76 2.75 -12.93 9.54
C GLU A 76 4.02 -13.50 8.87
N ALA A 77 4.87 -14.19 9.64
CA ALA A 77 6.11 -14.76 9.15
C ALA A 77 5.91 -15.71 7.98
N THR A 78 5.02 -16.68 8.16
CA THR A 78 4.80 -17.75 7.20
C THR A 78 4.06 -17.23 5.96
N VAL A 79 3.18 -16.23 6.10
CA VAL A 79 2.56 -15.55 4.94
C VAL A 79 3.57 -14.71 4.16
N GLN A 80 4.47 -13.96 4.82
CA GLN A 80 5.52 -13.22 4.12
C GLN A 80 6.44 -14.15 3.31
N ALA A 81 6.74 -15.33 3.88
CA ALA A 81 7.54 -16.35 3.21
C ALA A 81 6.82 -16.98 2.01
N ALA A 82 5.56 -17.38 2.18
CA ALA A 82 4.76 -18.05 1.16
C ALA A 82 4.36 -17.12 0.00
N SER A 83 4.18 -15.83 0.26
CA SER A 83 3.69 -14.87 -0.74
C SER A 83 4.81 -14.24 -1.57
N GLY A 84 6.08 -14.45 -1.21
CA GLY A 84 7.22 -13.82 -1.88
C GLY A 84 7.57 -12.41 -1.37
N ILE A 85 6.88 -11.88 -0.34
CA ILE A 85 7.26 -10.62 0.31
C ILE A 85 8.72 -10.68 0.76
N MET A 86 9.16 -11.80 1.34
CA MET A 86 10.55 -11.95 1.79
C MET A 86 11.57 -11.89 0.64
N ALA A 87 11.25 -12.48 -0.51
CA ALA A 87 12.09 -12.39 -1.70
C ALA A 87 12.22 -10.96 -2.18
N VAL A 88 11.09 -10.25 -2.35
CA VAL A 88 11.09 -8.88 -2.87
C VAL A 88 11.78 -7.92 -1.91
N HIS A 89 11.47 -7.97 -0.61
CA HIS A 89 12.14 -7.13 0.39
C HIS A 89 13.65 -7.38 0.44
N GLY A 90 14.03 -8.66 0.33
CA GLY A 90 15.41 -9.13 0.38
C GLY A 90 16.25 -8.81 -0.87
N ARG A 91 15.67 -8.36 -1.98
CA ARG A 91 16.40 -8.07 -3.23
C ARG A 91 17.54 -7.08 -3.01
N ARG A 92 17.34 -6.04 -2.19
CA ARG A 92 18.40 -5.09 -1.83
C ARG A 92 19.59 -5.78 -1.15
N ASP A 93 19.32 -6.80 -0.35
CA ASP A 93 20.30 -7.45 0.51
C ASP A 93 20.90 -8.73 -0.12
N GLY A 94 20.41 -9.15 -1.29
CA GLY A 94 20.88 -10.33 -2.03
C GLY A 94 20.44 -11.69 -1.49
N ALA A 95 19.53 -11.70 -0.51
CA ALA A 95 18.96 -12.90 0.09
C ALA A 95 17.56 -12.58 0.64
N PRO A 96 16.64 -13.57 0.73
CA PRO A 96 15.31 -13.32 1.28
C PRO A 96 15.38 -12.79 2.72
N ARG A 97 14.57 -11.77 3.02
CA ARG A 97 14.48 -11.16 4.36
C ARG A 97 13.04 -10.82 4.71
N GLY A 98 12.63 -11.08 5.95
CA GLY A 98 11.32 -10.67 6.44
C GLY A 98 11.28 -9.19 6.78
N LEU A 99 10.12 -8.57 6.52
CA LEU A 99 9.80 -7.25 7.03
C LEU A 99 9.58 -7.34 8.54
N ALA A 100 10.20 -6.44 9.29
CA ALA A 100 10.08 -6.48 10.74
C ALA A 100 8.74 -5.96 11.31
N VAL A 101 7.77 -5.67 10.44
CA VAL A 101 6.41 -5.21 10.72
C VAL A 101 5.37 -6.24 10.26
N ASP A 102 4.13 -6.09 10.73
CA ASP A 102 3.00 -6.96 10.36
C ASP A 102 2.36 -6.52 9.03
N TYR A 103 3.09 -6.59 7.92
CA TYR A 103 2.64 -6.07 6.64
C TYR A 103 1.50 -6.90 6.02
N ALA A 104 1.59 -8.22 6.04
CA ALA A 104 0.57 -9.09 5.47
C ALA A 104 -0.72 -9.08 6.32
N ALA A 105 -0.58 -9.10 7.66
CA ALA A 105 -1.70 -8.97 8.57
C ALA A 105 -2.38 -7.60 8.45
N THR A 106 -1.60 -6.52 8.30
CA THR A 106 -2.14 -5.17 8.08
C THR A 106 -2.97 -5.11 6.80
N ALA A 107 -2.43 -5.60 5.68
CA ALA A 107 -3.19 -5.67 4.42
C ALA A 107 -4.46 -6.52 4.57
N THR A 108 -4.39 -7.66 5.25
CA THR A 108 -5.53 -8.55 5.51
C THR A 108 -6.63 -7.86 6.32
N GLY A 109 -6.28 -7.12 7.37
CA GLY A 109 -7.24 -6.39 8.21
C GLY A 109 -7.93 -5.26 7.44
N VAL A 110 -7.19 -4.49 6.65
CA VAL A 110 -7.76 -3.46 5.75
C VAL A 110 -8.74 -4.09 4.76
N LEU A 111 -8.35 -5.20 4.10
CA LEU A 111 -9.22 -5.93 3.19
C LEU A 111 -10.48 -6.47 3.91
N ALA A 112 -10.39 -6.90 5.18
CA ALA A 112 -11.56 -7.33 5.95
C ALA A 112 -12.55 -6.18 6.21
N VAL A 113 -12.06 -4.99 6.56
CA VAL A 113 -12.90 -3.79 6.72
C VAL A 113 -13.53 -3.38 5.40
N GLN A 114 -12.77 -3.41 4.29
CA GLN A 114 -13.31 -3.17 2.95
C GLN A 114 -14.44 -4.16 2.61
N GLY A 115 -14.27 -5.45 2.94
CA GLY A 115 -15.28 -6.47 2.76
C GLY A 115 -16.58 -6.17 3.53
N LEU A 116 -16.45 -5.76 4.81
CA LEU A 116 -17.59 -5.32 5.63
C LEU A 116 -18.31 -4.13 5.01
N LEU A 117 -17.57 -3.08 4.63
CA LEU A 117 -18.14 -1.88 4.03
C LEU A 117 -18.84 -2.18 2.71
N ALA A 118 -18.24 -3.04 1.87
CA ALA A 118 -18.83 -3.48 0.61
C ALA A 118 -20.13 -4.29 0.83
N GLY A 119 -20.16 -5.18 1.84
CA GLY A 119 -21.37 -5.91 2.21
C GLY A 119 -22.48 -4.97 2.72
N LEU A 120 -22.14 -4.01 3.59
CA LEU A 120 -23.08 -3.00 4.08
C LEU A 120 -23.63 -2.12 2.95
N LEU A 121 -22.79 -1.74 1.99
CA LEU A 121 -23.20 -1.01 0.79
C LEU A 121 -24.18 -1.79 -0.09
N ALA A 122 -23.88 -3.07 -0.36
CA ALA A 122 -24.76 -3.93 -1.13
C ALA A 122 -26.15 -4.05 -0.49
N ARG A 123 -26.20 -4.14 0.85
CA ARG A 123 -27.45 -4.15 1.61
C ARG A 123 -28.18 -2.81 1.52
N ALA A 124 -27.47 -1.68 1.67
CA ALA A 124 -28.05 -0.35 1.58
C ALA A 124 -28.71 -0.08 0.21
N ARG A 125 -28.15 -0.62 -0.88
CA ARG A 125 -28.72 -0.50 -2.24
C ARG A 125 -29.75 -1.58 -2.60
N GLY A 126 -29.94 -2.58 -1.74
CA GLY A 126 -30.83 -3.72 -2.01
C GLY A 126 -30.36 -4.61 -3.19
N THR A 127 -29.08 -4.55 -3.55
CA THR A 127 -28.52 -5.25 -4.74
C THR A 127 -28.01 -6.67 -4.43
N GLY A 128 -28.11 -7.12 -3.18
CA GLY A 128 -27.79 -8.49 -2.78
C GLY A 128 -27.97 -8.73 -1.27
N HIS A 129 -27.95 -10.00 -0.86
CA HIS A 129 -27.97 -10.42 0.55
C HIS A 129 -26.59 -10.92 0.99
N ILE A 130 -25.59 -10.04 0.95
CA ILE A 130 -24.29 -10.36 1.52
C ILE A 130 -24.43 -10.33 3.04
N THR A 131 -24.14 -11.45 3.68
CA THR A 131 -24.14 -11.57 5.15
C THR A 131 -22.77 -11.96 5.68
N GLN A 132 -21.96 -12.64 4.87
CA GLN A 132 -20.64 -13.09 5.29
C GLN A 132 -19.57 -12.80 4.25
N VAL A 133 -18.39 -12.40 4.75
CA VAL A 133 -17.19 -12.18 3.97
C VAL A 133 -16.03 -12.93 4.62
N ASP A 134 -15.24 -13.64 3.83
CA ASP A 134 -14.00 -14.25 4.28
C ASP A 134 -12.82 -13.67 3.49
N VAL A 135 -11.76 -13.28 4.20
CA VAL A 135 -10.56 -12.68 3.62
C VAL A 135 -9.35 -13.57 3.84
N SER A 136 -8.72 -14.02 2.75
CA SER A 136 -7.53 -14.88 2.82
C SER A 136 -6.25 -14.06 3.01
N ALA A 137 -5.49 -14.36 4.06
CA ALA A 137 -4.21 -13.72 4.34
C ALA A 137 -3.14 -14.01 3.27
N GLU A 138 -3.11 -15.23 2.72
CA GLU A 138 -2.20 -15.59 1.62
C GLU A 138 -2.50 -14.78 0.35
N ARG A 139 -3.78 -14.62 0.01
CA ARG A 139 -4.19 -13.81 -1.15
C ARG A 139 -3.94 -12.32 -0.92
N ALA A 140 -4.11 -11.83 0.31
CA ALA A 140 -3.71 -10.49 0.70
C ALA A 140 -2.19 -10.29 0.49
N GLY A 141 -1.37 -11.24 0.94
CA GLY A 141 0.07 -11.24 0.70
C GLY A 141 0.42 -11.20 -0.79
N LEU A 142 -0.19 -12.06 -1.61
CA LEU A 142 -0.01 -12.06 -3.07
C LEU A 142 -0.41 -10.72 -3.71
N LEU A 143 -1.51 -10.11 -3.27
CA LEU A 143 -1.94 -8.80 -3.76
C LEU A 143 -0.87 -7.73 -3.49
N THR A 144 -0.22 -7.77 -2.31
CA THR A 144 0.80 -6.78 -1.94
C THR A 144 2.07 -6.83 -2.78
N VAL A 145 2.35 -7.97 -3.42
CA VAL A 145 3.49 -8.15 -4.33
C VAL A 145 3.08 -8.32 -5.79
N SER A 146 1.81 -8.12 -6.11
CA SER A 146 1.21 -8.45 -7.42
C SER A 146 1.96 -7.85 -8.62
N GLN A 147 2.46 -6.61 -8.53
CA GLN A 147 3.25 -6.01 -9.61
C GLN A 147 4.60 -6.73 -9.84
N TYR A 148 5.25 -7.19 -8.76
CA TYR A 148 6.53 -7.90 -8.84
C TYR A 148 6.32 -9.32 -9.35
N LEU A 149 5.22 -9.96 -8.94
CA LEU A 149 4.80 -11.28 -9.41
C LEU A 149 4.44 -11.25 -10.91
N ALA A 150 3.69 -10.23 -11.33
CA ALA A 150 3.33 -10.05 -12.74
C ALA A 150 4.59 -9.87 -13.61
N ALA A 151 5.55 -9.07 -13.14
CA ALA A 151 6.82 -8.89 -13.83
C ALA A 151 7.63 -10.20 -13.91
N ALA A 152 7.68 -10.99 -12.84
CA ALA A 152 8.37 -12.28 -12.83
C ALA A 152 7.74 -13.32 -13.78
N GLY A 153 6.45 -13.20 -14.08
CA GLY A 153 5.74 -14.10 -15.00
C GLY A 153 5.55 -13.57 -16.41
N ALA A 154 6.19 -12.46 -16.75
CA ALA A 154 6.14 -11.84 -18.06
C ALA A 154 7.01 -12.59 -19.08
N GLU A 155 6.70 -12.39 -20.37
CA GLU A 155 7.42 -13.06 -21.47
C GLU A 155 8.77 -12.39 -21.75
N GLU A 156 8.82 -11.07 -21.61
CA GLU A 156 10.03 -10.27 -21.77
C GLU A 156 10.84 -10.19 -20.46
N GLY A 157 12.13 -9.85 -20.59
CA GLY A 157 13.02 -9.62 -19.45
C GLY A 157 12.84 -8.23 -18.82
N GLU A 158 13.32 -8.08 -17.59
CA GLU A 158 13.27 -6.83 -16.84
C GLU A 158 14.00 -5.67 -17.53
N ALA A 159 13.47 -4.46 -17.36
CA ALA A 159 14.08 -3.25 -17.89
C ALA A 159 15.31 -2.80 -17.08
N ALA A 160 15.49 -3.26 -15.85
CA ALA A 160 16.60 -2.89 -14.99
C ALA A 160 17.17 -4.15 -14.31
N GLU A 161 18.45 -4.09 -13.98
CA GLU A 161 19.15 -5.19 -13.32
C GLU A 161 18.56 -5.46 -11.93
N LEU A 162 18.27 -6.73 -11.66
CA LEU A 162 17.87 -7.22 -10.34
C LEU A 162 19.13 -7.62 -9.56
N ALA A 163 19.84 -6.63 -9.02
CA ALA A 163 21.02 -6.85 -8.18
C ALA A 163 20.91 -6.08 -6.85
N PRO A 164 21.62 -6.55 -5.80
CA PRO A 164 21.63 -5.91 -4.49
C PRO A 164 22.10 -4.45 -4.52
N GLY A 165 21.70 -3.69 -3.50
CA GLY A 165 22.10 -2.30 -3.31
C GLY A 165 20.98 -1.29 -3.47
N GLY A 166 21.34 -0.02 -3.22
CA GLY A 166 20.45 1.13 -3.28
C GLY A 166 20.54 1.99 -2.02
N PRO A 167 19.64 2.96 -1.88
CA PRO A 167 19.59 3.81 -0.69
C PRO A 167 19.15 3.01 0.56
N PRO A 168 19.36 3.57 1.77
CA PRO A 168 19.69 4.96 2.08
C PRO A 168 21.17 5.33 1.87
N PHE A 169 21.42 6.64 1.85
CA PHE A 169 22.75 7.24 1.81
C PHE A 169 23.19 7.71 3.20
N THR A 170 24.49 7.79 3.45
CA THR A 170 25.05 8.29 4.72
C THR A 170 26.02 9.43 4.44
N SER A 171 25.76 10.57 5.07
CA SER A 171 26.61 11.76 5.03
C SER A 171 27.86 11.64 5.92
N ALA A 172 28.82 12.55 5.76
CA ALA A 172 30.06 12.57 6.54
C ALA A 172 29.84 12.75 8.05
N ASP A 173 28.78 13.44 8.44
CA ASP A 173 28.37 13.67 9.84
C ASP A 173 27.36 12.62 10.36
N GLY A 174 27.14 11.54 9.59
CA GLY A 174 26.38 10.37 10.03
C GLY A 174 24.86 10.47 9.83
N THR A 175 24.36 11.53 9.21
CA THR A 175 22.94 11.61 8.82
C THR A 175 22.66 10.59 7.71
N VAL A 176 21.74 9.66 7.98
CA VAL A 176 21.24 8.68 7.01
C VAL A 176 20.01 9.28 6.33
N PHE A 177 19.93 9.23 4.99
CA PHE A 177 18.88 9.93 4.24
C PHE A 177 18.49 9.23 2.93
N GLU A 178 17.29 9.55 2.47
CA GLU A 178 16.78 9.26 1.13
C GLU A 178 16.90 10.48 0.21
N VAL A 179 17.00 10.22 -1.10
CA VAL A 179 16.95 11.26 -2.14
C VAL A 179 15.83 10.93 -3.12
N GLU A 180 15.11 11.95 -3.58
CA GLU A 180 14.03 11.79 -4.55
C GLU A 180 14.06 12.85 -5.64
N THR A 181 13.79 12.41 -6.86
CA THR A 181 13.53 13.27 -8.02
C THR A 181 12.83 12.50 -9.13
N LEU A 182 12.03 13.19 -9.94
CA LEU A 182 11.35 12.63 -11.10
C LEU A 182 12.01 13.02 -12.43
N ASP A 183 13.08 13.83 -12.38
CA ASP A 183 13.72 14.42 -13.55
C ASP A 183 15.20 13.99 -13.64
N PRO A 184 15.65 13.45 -14.80
CA PRO A 184 17.03 13.02 -14.98
C PRO A 184 18.04 14.18 -14.93
N GLY A 185 17.62 15.39 -15.32
CA GLY A 185 18.44 16.60 -15.24
C GLY A 185 18.68 17.02 -13.79
N VAL A 186 17.63 17.00 -12.96
CA VAL A 186 17.72 17.24 -11.50
C VAL A 186 18.60 16.20 -10.83
N TRP A 187 18.46 14.91 -11.17
CA TRP A 187 19.35 13.85 -10.70
C TRP A 187 20.82 14.16 -11.03
N ALA A 188 21.09 14.50 -12.29
CA ALA A 188 22.46 14.79 -12.71
C ALA A 188 23.02 16.05 -12.04
N ALA A 189 22.22 17.09 -11.88
CA ALA A 189 22.62 18.33 -11.20
C ALA A 189 22.94 18.10 -9.71
N PHE A 190 22.11 17.32 -9.00
CA PHE A 190 22.34 16.98 -7.58
C PHE A 190 23.70 16.30 -7.38
N TRP A 191 23.97 15.25 -8.14
CA TRP A 191 25.21 14.48 -8.00
C TRP A 191 26.45 15.25 -8.45
N ARG A 192 26.34 16.11 -9.48
CA ARG A 192 27.43 17.01 -9.88
C ARG A 192 27.80 18.01 -8.78
N ALA A 193 26.82 18.55 -8.05
CA ALA A 193 27.08 19.47 -6.94
C ALA A 193 27.81 18.79 -5.77
N LEU A 194 27.76 17.46 -5.71
CA LEU A 194 28.50 16.61 -4.77
C LEU A 194 29.77 15.98 -5.39
N ASP A 195 30.24 16.52 -6.52
CA ASP A 195 31.47 16.11 -7.20
C ASP A 195 31.49 14.63 -7.65
N ALA A 196 30.31 14.01 -7.83
CA ALA A 196 30.23 12.63 -8.29
C ALA A 196 30.65 12.50 -9.78
N PRO A 197 31.36 11.42 -10.18
CA PRO A 197 31.79 11.24 -11.57
C PRO A 197 30.61 11.07 -12.55
N GLU A 198 30.66 11.74 -13.72
CA GLU A 198 29.62 11.69 -14.77
C GLU A 198 29.20 10.27 -15.17
N ALA A 199 30.16 9.34 -15.22
CA ALA A 199 29.90 7.93 -15.54
C ALA A 199 28.96 7.29 -14.49
N ALA A 200 29.21 7.54 -13.21
CA ALA A 200 28.40 7.00 -12.11
C ALA A 200 27.02 7.65 -12.06
N ILE A 201 26.94 8.96 -12.30
CA ILE A 201 25.67 9.69 -12.41
C ILE A 201 24.77 9.05 -13.48
N ARG A 202 25.32 8.79 -14.67
CA ARG A 202 24.60 8.15 -15.78
C ARG A 202 24.19 6.72 -15.44
N GLN A 203 25.09 5.94 -14.84
CA GLN A 203 24.82 4.55 -14.45
C GLN A 203 23.75 4.44 -13.36
N GLY A 204 23.74 5.36 -12.39
CA GLY A 204 22.80 5.33 -11.27
C GLY A 204 21.36 5.73 -11.62
N TRP A 205 21.15 6.48 -12.71
CA TRP A 205 19.80 6.99 -13.05
C TRP A 205 18.80 5.87 -13.33
N ARG A 206 19.16 4.86 -14.13
CA ARG A 206 18.22 3.80 -14.51
C ARG A 206 17.82 2.92 -13.30
N PRO A 207 18.75 2.39 -12.48
CA PRO A 207 18.40 1.73 -11.23
C PRO A 207 17.54 2.61 -10.32
N PHE A 208 17.85 3.90 -10.20
CA PHE A 208 17.10 4.84 -9.37
C PHE A 208 15.67 4.98 -9.88
N GLN A 209 15.48 5.23 -11.17
CA GLN A 209 14.18 5.40 -11.81
C GLN A 209 13.29 4.15 -11.67
N PHE A 210 13.89 2.95 -11.75
CA PHE A 210 13.18 1.68 -11.72
C PHE A 210 13.05 1.05 -10.33
N ARG A 211 13.67 1.63 -9.28
CA ARG A 211 13.71 1.02 -7.94
C ARG A 211 12.34 0.66 -7.35
N TYR A 212 11.32 1.45 -7.65
CA TYR A 212 9.94 1.17 -7.24
C TYR A 212 9.37 -0.11 -7.89
N ALA A 213 9.79 -0.40 -9.13
CA ALA A 213 9.36 -1.52 -9.95
C ALA A 213 10.16 -2.81 -9.66
N THR A 214 11.42 -2.69 -9.24
CA THR A 214 12.34 -3.81 -9.00
C THR A 214 12.53 -4.16 -7.53
N ALA A 215 12.29 -3.23 -6.61
CA ALA A 215 12.62 -3.33 -5.18
C ALA A 215 14.12 -3.53 -4.89
N CYS A 216 14.98 -3.06 -5.79
CA CYS A 216 16.42 -2.96 -5.64
C CYS A 216 16.96 -1.85 -6.55
N ALA A 217 18.13 -1.30 -6.22
CA ALA A 217 18.73 -0.25 -7.02
C ALA A 217 20.26 -0.36 -6.95
N PRO A 218 20.89 -1.22 -7.75
CA PRO A 218 22.35 -1.41 -7.72
C PRO A 218 23.07 -0.14 -8.17
N PHE A 219 23.33 0.76 -7.22
CA PHE A 219 24.03 2.01 -7.47
C PHE A 219 25.54 1.78 -7.56
N PRO A 220 26.25 2.56 -8.40
CA PRO A 220 27.70 2.62 -8.31
C PRO A 220 28.14 3.07 -6.91
N GLU A 221 29.04 2.32 -6.26
CA GLU A 221 29.51 2.59 -4.89
C GLU A 221 30.05 4.02 -4.73
N VAL A 222 30.64 4.58 -5.80
CA VAL A 222 31.15 5.95 -5.82
C VAL A 222 30.09 7.02 -5.56
N LEU A 223 28.80 6.74 -5.78
CA LEU A 223 27.71 7.64 -5.37
C LEU A 223 27.58 7.67 -3.84
N HIS A 224 27.71 6.52 -3.18
CA HIS A 224 27.76 6.46 -1.72
C HIS A 224 29.05 7.11 -1.18
N GLU A 225 30.19 6.98 -1.87
CA GLU A 225 31.44 7.65 -1.49
C GLU A 225 31.31 9.18 -1.55
N ALA A 226 30.69 9.73 -2.60
CA ALA A 226 30.51 11.17 -2.79
C ALA A 226 29.73 11.83 -1.64
N VAL A 227 28.69 11.15 -1.13
CA VAL A 227 27.92 11.64 0.02
C VAL A 227 28.63 11.38 1.36
N ARG A 228 29.38 10.28 1.50
CA ARG A 228 30.13 9.96 2.74
C ARG A 228 31.25 10.95 3.07
N VAL A 229 31.70 11.73 2.09
CA VAL A 229 32.67 12.83 2.29
C VAL A 229 32.03 14.21 2.35
N SER A 230 30.70 14.30 2.19
CA SER A 230 29.94 15.54 2.21
C SER A 230 29.14 15.67 3.51
N THR A 231 29.16 16.83 4.15
CA THR A 231 28.31 17.10 5.33
C THR A 231 26.84 17.14 4.94
N TRP A 232 25.95 16.89 5.90
CA TRP A 232 24.52 16.99 5.66
C TRP A 232 24.08 18.36 5.12
N GLU A 233 24.68 19.45 5.62
CA GLU A 233 24.35 20.80 5.13
C GLU A 233 24.76 21.01 3.67
N ARG A 234 25.91 20.47 3.24
CA ARG A 234 26.31 20.50 1.83
C ARG A 234 25.34 19.71 0.95
N ILE A 235 24.88 18.56 1.43
CA ILE A 235 23.89 17.72 0.73
C ILE A 235 22.55 18.45 0.57
N ARG A 236 22.07 19.10 1.63
CA ARG A 236 20.87 19.96 1.57
C ARG A 236 21.03 21.12 0.59
N GLN A 237 22.18 21.78 0.57
CA GLN A 237 22.46 22.86 -0.37
C GLN A 237 22.46 22.35 -1.82
N ALA A 238 23.08 21.19 -2.07
CA ALA A 238 23.07 20.54 -3.38
C ALA A 238 21.64 20.25 -3.84
N ALA A 239 20.83 19.64 -2.97
CA ALA A 239 19.41 19.36 -3.21
C ALA A 239 18.61 20.63 -3.54
N GLY A 240 18.72 21.66 -2.71
CA GLY A 240 18.04 22.95 -2.93
C GLY A 240 18.46 23.65 -4.23
N SER A 241 19.72 23.52 -4.63
CA SER A 241 20.21 24.12 -5.89
C SER A 241 19.84 23.33 -7.14
N SER A 242 19.67 22.01 -7.03
CA SER A 242 19.32 21.13 -8.15
C SER A 242 17.82 20.97 -8.34
N GLY A 243 17.03 21.19 -7.29
CA GLY A 243 15.59 20.88 -7.24
C GLY A 243 15.29 19.42 -6.87
N ALA A 244 16.29 18.68 -6.36
CA ALA A 244 16.06 17.37 -5.75
C ALA A 244 15.55 17.54 -4.32
N ASP A 245 14.83 16.53 -3.82
CA ASP A 245 14.50 16.46 -2.40
C ASP A 245 15.39 15.45 -1.68
N VAL A 246 15.77 15.77 -0.45
CA VAL A 246 16.49 14.87 0.45
C VAL A 246 15.74 14.79 1.78
N CYS A 247 15.61 13.59 2.33
CA CYS A 247 14.89 13.34 3.58
C CYS A 247 15.73 12.50 4.54
N PRO A 248 16.13 13.03 5.71
CA PRO A 248 16.68 12.21 6.78
C PRO A 248 15.73 11.07 7.16
N LEU A 249 16.30 9.94 7.56
CA LEU A 249 15.53 8.87 8.18
C LEU A 249 15.03 9.32 9.55
N GLY A 250 13.72 9.41 9.69
CA GLY A 250 13.04 9.60 10.95
C GLY A 250 13.10 8.34 11.81
N SER A 251 12.90 8.53 13.12
CA SER A 251 12.82 7.43 14.09
C SER A 251 11.38 7.16 14.52
N LEU A 252 11.13 5.96 15.04
CA LEU A 252 9.84 5.60 15.64
C LEU A 252 9.52 6.47 16.87
N ALA A 253 10.53 6.83 17.65
CA ALA A 253 10.36 7.74 18.78
C ALA A 253 9.97 9.16 18.31
N GLY A 254 10.62 9.67 17.26
CA GLY A 254 10.26 10.94 16.64
C GLY A 254 8.84 10.90 16.08
N ARG A 255 8.48 9.82 15.37
CA ARG A 255 7.12 9.65 14.84
C ARG A 255 6.08 9.57 15.95
N ALA A 256 6.34 8.84 17.04
CA ALA A 256 5.42 8.75 18.17
C ALA A 256 5.14 10.11 18.83
N ALA A 257 6.12 11.02 18.83
CA ALA A 257 5.96 12.38 19.34
C ALA A 257 5.15 13.30 18.42
N GLU A 258 5.14 13.02 17.11
CA GLU A 258 4.37 13.76 16.10
C GLU A 258 2.97 13.19 15.85
N TYR A 259 2.81 11.88 16.05
CA TYR A 259 1.58 11.17 15.75
C TYR A 259 0.46 11.57 16.73
N ASP A 260 -0.64 12.00 16.15
CA ASP A 260 -1.78 12.60 16.84
C ASP A 260 -2.98 11.64 17.00
N GLY A 261 -2.83 10.38 16.57
CA GLY A 261 -3.92 9.41 16.57
C GLY A 261 -4.95 9.63 15.46
N ALA A 262 -4.62 10.43 14.43
CA ALA A 262 -5.51 10.66 13.30
C ALA A 262 -5.85 9.37 12.56
N ALA A 263 -7.08 9.30 12.06
CA ALA A 263 -7.47 8.22 11.16
C ALA A 263 -6.62 8.27 9.87
N PRO A 264 -6.41 7.13 9.19
CA PRO A 264 -5.57 7.06 8.00
C PRO A 264 -6.24 7.70 6.76
N TRP A 265 -7.52 8.03 6.88
CA TRP A 265 -8.32 8.77 5.92
C TRP A 265 -9.27 9.74 6.64
N GLU A 266 -9.62 10.83 5.98
CA GLU A 266 -10.58 11.83 6.44
C GLU A 266 -11.83 11.83 5.54
N LEU A 267 -13.01 11.70 6.13
CA LEU A 267 -14.29 11.83 5.42
C LEU A 267 -14.95 13.16 5.77
N THR A 268 -15.12 14.02 4.77
CA THR A 268 -15.82 15.30 4.90
C THR A 268 -17.09 15.30 4.04
N PRO A 269 -18.29 15.14 4.64
CA PRO A 269 -19.55 15.23 3.92
C PRO A 269 -19.85 16.68 3.55
N HIS A 270 -20.45 16.89 2.38
CA HIS A 270 -20.89 18.21 1.91
C HIS A 270 -22.30 18.17 1.35
N ASP A 271 -22.95 19.33 1.32
CA ASP A 271 -24.37 19.41 1.01
C ASP A 271 -24.65 18.99 -0.44
N ALA A 272 -25.52 18.00 -0.56
CA ALA A 272 -25.98 17.43 -1.81
C ALA A 272 -27.29 16.68 -1.57
N VAL A 273 -28.03 16.44 -2.64
CA VAL A 273 -29.18 15.53 -2.64
C VAL A 273 -28.85 14.37 -3.57
N TYR A 274 -28.52 13.23 -2.98
CA TYR A 274 -28.34 11.96 -3.67
C TYR A 274 -29.56 11.07 -3.47
N VAL A 275 -30.03 10.48 -4.57
CA VAL A 275 -31.02 9.40 -4.52
C VAL A 275 -30.30 8.11 -4.88
N PRO A 276 -30.27 7.11 -3.97
CA PRO A 276 -29.71 5.79 -4.26
C PRO A 276 -30.23 5.22 -5.58
N ARG A 277 -29.31 4.86 -6.49
CA ARG A 277 -29.65 4.10 -7.68
C ARG A 277 -29.40 2.62 -7.37
N GLY A 278 -30.36 1.73 -7.57
CA GLY A 278 -30.12 0.28 -7.48
C GLY A 278 -29.95 -0.31 -8.88
N THR A 279 -28.87 -1.05 -9.13
CA THR A 279 -28.72 -1.85 -10.35
C THR A 279 -28.42 -3.29 -9.98
N PRO A 280 -29.21 -4.27 -10.44
CA PRO A 280 -28.89 -5.68 -10.21
C PRO A 280 -27.55 -6.05 -10.86
N GLY A 281 -26.68 -6.74 -10.13
CA GLY A 281 -25.41 -7.27 -10.65
C GLY A 281 -24.69 -8.18 -9.65
N GLY A 282 -23.64 -8.88 -10.10
CA GLY A 282 -23.05 -10.02 -9.38
C GLY A 282 -22.03 -9.73 -8.28
N GLY A 283 -21.78 -8.47 -7.90
CA GLY A 283 -20.78 -8.09 -6.89
C GLY A 283 -21.24 -6.93 -5.98
N PRO A 284 -20.62 -6.71 -4.82
CA PRO A 284 -21.07 -5.73 -3.83
C PRO A 284 -21.10 -4.29 -4.35
N LEU A 285 -20.21 -3.94 -5.29
CA LEU A 285 -20.18 -2.65 -5.95
C LEU A 285 -20.79 -2.64 -7.36
N ALA A 286 -21.61 -3.63 -7.70
CA ALA A 286 -22.27 -3.64 -9.00
C ALA A 286 -23.09 -2.35 -9.23
N GLY A 287 -22.94 -1.77 -10.42
CA GLY A 287 -23.61 -0.53 -10.79
C GLY A 287 -23.05 0.73 -10.13
N PHE A 288 -21.86 0.69 -9.51
CA PHE A 288 -21.08 1.89 -9.23
C PHE A 288 -20.12 2.20 -10.39
N THR A 289 -19.92 3.48 -10.71
CA THR A 289 -18.93 3.95 -11.70
C THR A 289 -17.82 4.76 -11.03
N VAL A 290 -16.57 4.37 -11.27
CA VAL A 290 -15.36 5.03 -10.74
C VAL A 290 -14.59 5.64 -11.90
N LEU A 291 -14.39 6.95 -11.89
CA LEU A 291 -13.43 7.63 -12.75
C LEU A 291 -12.09 7.71 -12.03
N GLU A 292 -11.05 7.12 -12.62
CA GLU A 292 -9.73 7.06 -12.00
C GLU A 292 -8.68 7.82 -12.83
N ALA A 293 -8.13 8.89 -12.28
CA ALA A 293 -7.06 9.70 -12.88
C ALA A 293 -5.74 9.58 -12.11
N GLY A 294 -5.36 8.35 -11.74
CA GLY A 294 -4.18 8.05 -10.95
C GLY A 294 -2.94 7.70 -11.78
N ARG A 295 -1.78 7.80 -11.14
CA ARG A 295 -0.46 7.41 -11.69
C ARG A 295 0.26 6.47 -10.74
N ARG A 296 1.20 5.69 -11.29
CA ARG A 296 2.02 4.70 -10.56
C ARG A 296 1.17 3.63 -9.87
N ILE A 297 1.12 3.61 -8.54
CA ILE A 297 0.61 2.44 -7.78
C ILE A 297 -0.59 2.81 -6.90
N GLN A 298 -0.46 3.80 -6.01
CA GLN A 298 -1.47 4.07 -4.96
C GLN A 298 -2.91 4.24 -5.49
N ALA A 299 -3.17 5.24 -6.34
CA ALA A 299 -4.50 5.45 -6.92
C ALA A 299 -4.94 4.33 -7.88
N PRO A 300 -4.07 3.85 -8.81
CA PRO A 300 -4.42 2.71 -9.65
C PRO A 300 -4.83 1.45 -8.87
N LEU A 301 -4.14 1.13 -7.78
CA LEU A 301 -4.47 0.00 -6.90
C LEU A 301 -5.78 0.22 -6.16
N ALA A 302 -6.03 1.42 -5.64
CA ALA A 302 -7.30 1.75 -4.98
C ALA A 302 -8.50 1.49 -5.92
N ALA A 303 -8.42 2.00 -7.16
CA ALA A 303 -9.46 1.74 -8.15
C ALA A 303 -9.49 0.28 -8.62
N HIS A 304 -8.34 -0.41 -8.68
CA HIS A 304 -8.30 -1.85 -8.96
C HIS A 304 -9.13 -2.63 -7.94
N VAL A 305 -8.93 -2.35 -6.65
CA VAL A 305 -9.69 -2.97 -5.55
C VAL A 305 -11.19 -2.71 -5.69
N LEU A 306 -11.61 -1.47 -5.98
CA LEU A 306 -13.02 -1.16 -6.24
C LEU A 306 -13.57 -1.97 -7.43
N GLY A 307 -12.76 -2.16 -8.48
CA GLY A 307 -13.09 -3.02 -9.62
C GLY A 307 -13.21 -4.50 -9.25
N LEU A 308 -12.33 -5.03 -8.39
CA LEU A 308 -12.41 -6.40 -7.88
C LEU A 308 -13.69 -6.64 -7.06
N LEU A 309 -14.21 -5.59 -6.42
CA LEU A 309 -15.50 -5.59 -5.71
C LEU A 309 -16.71 -5.37 -6.63
N GLY A 310 -16.49 -5.17 -7.93
CA GLY A 310 -17.54 -5.14 -8.96
C GLY A 310 -17.91 -3.76 -9.50
N ALA A 311 -17.20 -2.69 -9.13
CA ALA A 311 -17.41 -1.37 -9.72
C ALA A 311 -16.93 -1.32 -11.18
N GLU A 312 -17.62 -0.54 -12.02
CA GLU A 312 -17.09 -0.18 -13.34
C GLU A 312 -16.04 0.91 -13.19
N VAL A 313 -14.79 0.61 -13.53
CA VAL A 313 -13.68 1.56 -13.44
C VAL A 313 -13.31 2.06 -14.83
N ILE A 314 -13.34 3.38 -15.00
CA ILE A 314 -12.92 4.09 -16.22
C ILE A 314 -11.67 4.90 -15.89
N ARG A 315 -10.53 4.45 -16.41
CA ARG A 315 -9.25 5.12 -16.25
C ARG A 315 -9.14 6.31 -17.22
N ILE A 316 -8.79 7.46 -16.68
CA ILE A 316 -8.54 8.70 -17.42
C ILE A 316 -7.04 8.75 -17.73
N GLU A 317 -6.69 8.53 -19.00
CA GLU A 317 -5.30 8.50 -19.45
C GLU A 317 -4.92 9.77 -20.19
N PRO A 318 -3.65 10.23 -20.06
CA PRO A 318 -3.17 11.35 -20.86
C PRO A 318 -3.04 10.96 -22.34
N PRO A 319 -2.88 11.94 -23.24
CA PRO A 319 -2.58 11.67 -24.64
C PRO A 319 -1.39 10.72 -24.83
N GLY A 320 -1.60 9.65 -25.60
CA GLY A 320 -0.62 8.57 -25.79
C GLY A 320 -0.65 7.47 -24.72
N GLY A 321 -1.57 7.55 -23.76
CA GLY A 321 -1.77 6.57 -22.71
C GLY A 321 -0.87 6.74 -21.49
N ASP A 322 -1.10 5.93 -20.46
CA ASP A 322 -0.22 5.86 -19.30
C ASP A 322 1.20 5.38 -19.70
N PRO A 323 2.28 6.14 -19.39
CA PRO A 323 3.65 5.72 -19.66
C PRO A 323 4.02 4.34 -19.09
N LEU A 324 3.39 3.91 -18.00
CA LEU A 324 3.61 2.59 -17.41
C LEU A 324 3.20 1.46 -18.37
N ARG A 325 2.28 1.68 -19.32
CA ARG A 325 1.84 0.67 -20.30
C ARG A 325 2.99 0.10 -21.13
N GLY A 326 4.00 0.92 -21.44
CA GLY A 326 5.15 0.53 -22.24
C GLY A 326 6.35 0.06 -21.43
N MET A 327 6.26 -0.03 -20.10
CA MET A 327 7.40 -0.33 -19.24
C MET A 327 7.66 -1.85 -19.16
N PRO A 328 8.85 -2.34 -19.56
CA PRO A 328 9.13 -3.77 -19.46
C PRO A 328 9.22 -4.28 -18.01
N PRO A 329 9.03 -5.60 -17.81
CA PRO A 329 8.72 -6.58 -18.84
C PRO A 329 7.25 -6.51 -19.25
N THR A 330 6.99 -6.91 -20.49
CA THR A 330 5.64 -6.87 -21.07
C THR A 330 5.09 -8.28 -21.32
N CYS A 331 3.77 -8.37 -21.32
CA CYS A 331 2.98 -9.51 -21.78
C CYS A 331 2.14 -9.01 -22.96
N SER A 332 2.29 -9.64 -24.13
CA SER A 332 1.61 -9.17 -25.36
C SER A 332 1.85 -7.68 -25.65
N GLY A 333 3.06 -7.17 -25.40
CA GLY A 333 3.45 -5.76 -25.63
C GLY A 333 2.89 -4.75 -24.62
N ILE A 334 2.23 -5.19 -23.54
CA ILE A 334 1.74 -4.34 -22.45
C ILE A 334 2.49 -4.69 -21.17
N SER A 335 2.96 -3.69 -20.43
CA SER A 335 3.64 -3.88 -19.14
C SER A 335 2.84 -4.79 -18.20
N ALA A 336 3.48 -5.86 -17.73
CA ALA A 336 2.87 -6.77 -16.76
C ALA A 336 2.51 -6.05 -15.45
N ARG A 337 3.28 -5.04 -15.07
CA ARG A 337 3.00 -4.19 -13.90
C ARG A 337 1.76 -3.32 -14.11
N TRP A 338 1.60 -2.78 -15.32
CA TRP A 338 0.39 -2.04 -15.66
C TRP A 338 -0.84 -2.96 -15.60
N LEU A 339 -0.74 -4.18 -16.15
CA LEU A 339 -1.80 -5.18 -16.13
C LEU A 339 -2.19 -5.59 -14.69
N ALA A 340 -1.20 -5.79 -13.81
CA ALA A 340 -1.45 -6.12 -12.40
C ALA A 340 -2.33 -5.09 -11.67
N LEU A 341 -2.26 -3.81 -12.06
CA LEU A 341 -2.97 -2.69 -11.42
C LEU A 341 -4.22 -2.23 -12.20
N ASN A 342 -4.34 -2.59 -13.48
CA ASN A 342 -5.35 -2.00 -14.36
C ASN A 342 -6.18 -3.01 -15.16
N ARG A 343 -5.93 -4.32 -14.97
CA ARG A 343 -6.79 -5.38 -15.52
C ARG A 343 -8.25 -5.14 -15.13
N GLY A 344 -9.14 -5.29 -16.12
CA GLY A 344 -10.58 -5.12 -15.97
C GLY A 344 -11.08 -3.67 -16.10
N LYS A 345 -10.19 -2.67 -16.06
CA LYS A 345 -10.58 -1.27 -16.24
C LYS A 345 -10.85 -0.95 -17.70
N LYS A 346 -11.85 -0.10 -17.96
CA LYS A 346 -11.96 0.64 -19.22
C LYS A 346 -10.96 1.81 -19.17
N ALA A 347 -10.56 2.32 -20.33
CA ALA A 347 -9.71 3.50 -20.40
C ALA A 347 -10.24 4.48 -21.45
N VAL A 348 -10.08 5.77 -21.18
CA VAL A 348 -10.37 6.86 -22.10
C VAL A 348 -9.24 7.87 -22.07
N GLU A 349 -8.85 8.33 -23.26
CA GLU A 349 -7.87 9.41 -23.40
C GLU A 349 -8.54 10.77 -23.15
N VAL A 350 -7.94 11.56 -22.26
CA VAL A 350 -8.35 12.91 -21.86
C VAL A 350 -7.10 13.74 -21.59
N ASP A 351 -6.86 14.79 -22.37
CA ASP A 351 -5.81 15.76 -22.06
C ASP A 351 -6.29 16.74 -20.98
N ILE A 352 -5.99 16.44 -19.72
CA ILE A 352 -6.31 17.35 -18.61
C ILE A 352 -5.68 18.75 -18.74
N LYS A 353 -4.70 18.97 -19.62
CA LYS A 353 -4.17 20.31 -19.93
C LYS A 353 -5.05 21.09 -20.91
N SER A 354 -5.83 20.40 -21.75
CA SER A 354 -6.78 21.01 -22.67
C SER A 354 -8.06 21.45 -21.93
N PRO A 355 -8.50 22.72 -22.07
CA PRO A 355 -9.76 23.18 -21.47
C PRO A 355 -10.99 22.38 -21.92
N SER A 356 -11.07 21.95 -23.19
CA SER A 356 -12.21 21.17 -23.70
C SER A 356 -12.30 19.80 -23.06
N ASP A 357 -11.16 19.16 -22.85
CA ASP A 357 -11.09 17.81 -22.30
C ASP A 357 -11.35 17.82 -20.79
N ARG A 358 -10.99 18.91 -20.10
CA ARG A 358 -11.42 19.12 -18.72
C ARG A 358 -12.94 19.26 -18.60
N GLU A 359 -13.60 19.93 -19.55
CA GLU A 359 -15.05 20.00 -19.57
C GLU A 359 -15.68 18.63 -19.82
N ARG A 360 -15.16 17.88 -20.80
CA ARG A 360 -15.57 16.48 -21.04
C ARG A 360 -15.41 15.62 -19.79
N LEU A 361 -14.33 15.79 -19.03
CA LEU A 361 -14.13 15.06 -17.77
C LEU A 361 -15.15 15.45 -16.71
N ARG A 362 -15.56 16.73 -16.63
CA ARG A 362 -16.65 17.17 -15.74
C ARG A 362 -18.00 16.55 -16.15
N GLU A 363 -18.29 16.50 -17.44
CA GLU A 363 -19.48 15.83 -17.98
C GLU A 363 -19.49 14.34 -17.61
N MET A 364 -18.35 13.65 -17.74
CA MET A 364 -18.22 12.27 -17.28
C MET A 364 -18.43 12.13 -15.78
N ALA A 365 -17.91 13.07 -14.98
CA ALA A 365 -18.07 13.07 -13.53
C ALA A 365 -19.51 13.34 -13.08
N ALA A 366 -20.36 13.92 -13.94
CA ALA A 366 -21.78 14.19 -13.67
C ALA A 366 -22.56 12.92 -13.28
N ASP A 367 -22.22 11.78 -13.89
CA ASP A 367 -22.87 10.49 -13.67
C ASP A 367 -22.02 9.48 -12.89
N ALA A 368 -20.79 9.85 -12.52
CA ALA A 368 -19.90 8.98 -11.77
C ALA A 368 -20.27 8.91 -10.28
N ASP A 369 -19.93 7.80 -9.62
CA ASP A 369 -20.06 7.69 -8.17
C ASP A 369 -18.80 8.15 -7.44
N VAL A 370 -17.65 7.84 -8.03
CA VAL A 370 -16.34 8.14 -7.46
C VAL A 370 -15.47 8.83 -8.51
N PHE A 371 -14.81 9.91 -8.12
CA PHE A 371 -13.65 10.43 -8.84
C PHE A 371 -12.41 10.25 -7.98
N LEU A 372 -11.43 9.51 -8.46
CA LEU A 372 -10.25 9.10 -7.69
C LEU A 372 -8.96 9.55 -8.39
N HIS A 373 -8.07 10.24 -7.67
CA HIS A 373 -6.79 10.68 -8.23
C HIS A 373 -5.69 10.77 -7.15
N ASN A 374 -4.42 10.83 -7.61
CA ASN A 374 -3.23 11.05 -6.76
C ASN A 374 -2.29 12.12 -7.34
N TRP A 375 -2.86 13.20 -7.84
CA TRP A 375 -2.05 14.30 -8.38
C TRP A 375 -1.28 15.02 -7.27
N ALA A 376 -0.20 15.73 -7.65
CA ALA A 376 0.55 16.56 -6.72
C ALA A 376 -0.39 17.56 -6.00
N PRO A 377 -0.10 17.91 -4.72
CA PRO A 377 -0.91 18.86 -3.97
C PRO A 377 -1.20 20.14 -4.74
N GLY A 378 -2.44 20.63 -4.65
CA GLY A 378 -2.91 21.82 -5.37
C GLY A 378 -3.12 21.64 -6.88
N LYS A 379 -2.70 20.52 -7.49
CA LYS A 379 -2.80 20.35 -8.94
C LYS A 379 -4.24 20.25 -9.44
N ALA A 380 -5.12 19.57 -8.68
CA ALA A 380 -6.53 19.47 -9.03
C ALA A 380 -7.20 20.86 -9.11
N ALA A 381 -6.95 21.72 -8.12
CA ALA A 381 -7.46 23.09 -8.08
C ALA A 381 -6.92 23.95 -9.24
N GLN A 382 -5.63 23.83 -9.56
CA GLN A 382 -5.04 24.51 -10.73
C GLN A 382 -5.69 24.08 -12.06
N LEU A 383 -6.19 22.84 -12.13
CA LEU A 383 -6.87 22.32 -13.31
C LEU A 383 -8.37 22.64 -13.31
N GLY A 384 -8.96 23.12 -12.21
CA GLY A 384 -10.40 23.26 -12.09
C GLY A 384 -11.10 21.89 -12.05
N LEU A 385 -10.47 20.90 -11.42
CA LEU A 385 -10.93 19.52 -11.27
C LEU A 385 -10.86 19.09 -9.80
N ASP A 386 -10.89 20.05 -8.88
CA ASP A 386 -10.97 19.73 -7.47
C ASP A 386 -12.41 19.36 -7.08
N ARG A 387 -12.59 18.96 -5.81
CA ARG A 387 -13.91 18.62 -5.27
C ARG A 387 -14.94 19.75 -5.46
N ALA A 388 -14.55 21.02 -5.27
CA ALA A 388 -15.47 22.14 -5.43
C ALA A 388 -15.93 22.26 -6.89
N ASP A 389 -15.00 22.13 -7.83
CA ASP A 389 -15.28 22.23 -9.27
C ASP A 389 -16.18 21.09 -9.76
N LEU A 390 -15.87 19.85 -9.38
CA LEU A 390 -16.65 18.68 -9.80
C LEU A 390 -18.03 18.61 -9.12
N ALA A 391 -18.15 19.14 -7.90
CA ALA A 391 -19.44 19.19 -7.19
C ALA A 391 -20.47 20.07 -7.89
N VAL A 392 -20.07 20.98 -8.78
CA VAL A 392 -21.00 21.77 -9.61
C VAL A 392 -21.81 20.87 -10.54
N ALA A 393 -21.16 19.88 -11.15
CA ALA A 393 -21.82 18.91 -12.04
C ALA A 393 -22.44 17.74 -11.27
N ASN A 394 -21.78 17.29 -10.19
CA ASN A 394 -22.24 16.18 -9.37
C ASN A 394 -22.05 16.46 -7.88
N PRO A 395 -23.05 17.07 -7.21
CA PRO A 395 -22.98 17.34 -5.78
C PRO A 395 -22.83 16.07 -4.93
N ALA A 396 -23.29 14.92 -5.43
CA ALA A 396 -23.27 13.63 -4.75
C ALA A 396 -21.97 12.84 -4.97
N LEU A 397 -20.99 13.39 -5.69
CA LEU A 397 -19.75 12.70 -6.00
C LEU A 397 -18.98 12.32 -4.71
N VAL A 398 -18.46 11.10 -4.67
CA VAL A 398 -17.42 10.74 -3.70
C VAL A 398 -16.06 11.10 -4.32
N TYR A 399 -15.51 12.22 -3.90
CA TYR A 399 -14.22 12.71 -4.38
C TYR A 399 -13.10 12.13 -3.54
N VAL A 400 -12.22 11.31 -4.12
CA VAL A 400 -11.16 10.60 -3.42
C VAL A 400 -9.79 11.13 -3.86
N TYR A 401 -9.06 11.71 -2.92
CA TYR A 401 -7.69 12.13 -3.09
C TYR A 401 -6.74 11.23 -2.28
N THR A 402 -5.88 10.50 -2.97
CA THR A 402 -4.82 9.70 -2.34
C THR A 402 -3.48 10.43 -2.52
N SER A 403 -2.92 10.96 -1.43
CA SER A 403 -1.76 11.87 -1.48
C SER A 403 -0.53 11.28 -0.79
N GLY A 404 0.59 12.01 -0.80
CA GLY A 404 1.77 11.64 -0.01
C GLY A 404 1.58 11.91 1.49
N TRP A 405 1.11 13.11 1.84
CA TRP A 405 1.17 13.63 3.22
C TRP A 405 -0.18 14.11 3.78
N ALA A 406 -1.24 14.19 2.97
CA ALA A 406 -2.54 14.78 3.33
C ALA A 406 -2.43 16.16 4.02
N ASP A 407 -1.47 16.99 3.59
CA ASP A 407 -1.16 18.29 4.18
C ASP A 407 -0.89 18.26 5.71
N ARG A 408 -0.57 17.08 6.27
CA ARG A 408 -0.31 16.87 7.71
C ARG A 408 1.09 17.28 8.16
N LEU A 409 1.99 17.60 7.22
CA LEU A 409 3.36 18.03 7.51
C LEU A 409 3.63 19.40 6.88
N PRO A 410 4.06 20.41 7.66
CA PRO A 410 4.57 21.65 7.09
C PRO A 410 5.86 21.37 6.30
N ASP A 411 6.03 22.03 5.16
CA ASP A 411 7.22 21.92 4.30
C ASP A 411 7.61 20.47 3.96
N ALA A 412 6.60 19.63 3.70
CA ALA A 412 6.82 18.23 3.37
C ALA A 412 7.64 18.09 2.07
N PRO A 413 8.63 17.17 2.01
CA PRO A 413 9.34 16.88 0.77
C PRO A 413 8.40 16.18 -0.22
N MET A 414 8.89 15.81 -1.41
CA MET A 414 8.10 15.05 -2.38
C MET A 414 7.44 13.82 -1.73
N GLY A 415 6.12 13.71 -1.91
CA GLY A 415 5.30 12.66 -1.32
C GLY A 415 5.38 11.33 -2.08
N THR A 416 6.57 10.73 -2.15
CA THR A 416 6.76 9.38 -2.68
C THR A 416 6.87 8.36 -1.57
N ASP A 417 6.65 7.09 -1.91
CA ASP A 417 6.73 5.97 -0.97
C ASP A 417 8.04 5.97 -0.15
N PHE A 418 9.19 6.10 -0.82
CA PHE A 418 10.50 6.07 -0.16
C PHE A 418 10.74 7.28 0.76
N MET A 419 10.30 8.47 0.35
CA MET A 419 10.42 9.68 1.17
C MET A 419 9.55 9.60 2.42
N VAL A 420 8.35 9.04 2.30
CA VAL A 420 7.45 8.83 3.43
C VAL A 420 7.97 7.71 4.33
N GLN A 421 8.48 6.61 3.78
CA GLN A 421 9.12 5.56 4.57
C GLN A 421 10.29 6.10 5.39
N ALA A 422 11.13 6.96 4.79
CA ALA A 422 12.22 7.61 5.50
C ALA A 422 11.69 8.51 6.62
N ARG A 423 10.79 9.46 6.31
CA ARG A 423 10.34 10.47 7.28
C ARG A 423 9.52 9.90 8.44
N ALA A 424 8.71 8.87 8.18
CA ALA A 424 7.73 8.35 9.12
C ALA A 424 8.26 7.22 10.03
N GLY A 425 9.57 6.95 10.03
CA GLY A 425 10.17 5.91 10.89
C GLY A 425 9.96 4.48 10.39
N VAL A 426 9.43 4.31 9.17
CA VAL A 426 9.21 2.98 8.58
C VAL A 426 10.55 2.25 8.37
N GLY A 427 11.60 2.97 7.97
CA GLY A 427 12.94 2.38 7.82
C GLY A 427 13.52 1.77 9.10
N GLU A 428 13.14 2.29 10.27
CA GLU A 428 13.48 1.68 11.56
C GLU A 428 12.56 0.50 11.90
N ALA A 429 11.26 0.61 11.57
CA ALA A 429 10.26 -0.41 11.86
C ALA A 429 10.44 -1.70 11.06
N VAL A 430 10.83 -1.60 9.80
CA VAL A 430 10.94 -2.75 8.88
C VAL A 430 12.24 -3.54 9.06
N ARG A 431 13.18 -3.06 9.89
CA ARG A 431 14.43 -3.74 10.21
C ARG A 431 14.44 -4.26 11.65
N PRO A 432 14.92 -5.49 11.91
CA PRO A 432 15.14 -6.01 13.25
C PRO A 432 15.96 -5.08 14.15
N ALA A 433 15.74 -5.13 15.47
CA ALA A 433 16.40 -4.27 16.45
C ALA A 433 17.94 -4.28 16.39
N ASP A 434 18.54 -5.40 15.95
CA ASP A 434 19.98 -5.59 15.82
C ASP A 434 20.54 -5.19 14.44
N GLU A 435 19.72 -4.62 13.54
CA GLU A 435 20.15 -4.09 12.24
C GLU A 435 20.09 -2.56 12.20
N ALA A 436 20.88 -1.95 11.31
CA ALA A 436 20.77 -0.52 11.05
C ALA A 436 19.41 -0.19 10.39
N PRO A 437 18.74 0.91 10.76
CA PRO A 437 17.53 1.38 10.08
C PRO A 437 17.77 1.60 8.58
N ALA A 438 16.86 1.09 7.76
CA ALA A 438 16.87 1.31 6.32
C ALA A 438 15.47 1.07 5.75
N PRO A 439 14.89 2.01 4.99
CA PRO A 439 13.61 1.82 4.30
C PRO A 439 13.58 0.55 3.47
N SER A 440 12.41 -0.03 3.22
CA SER A 440 12.28 -1.08 2.20
C SER A 440 12.34 -0.45 0.81
N LEU A 441 12.95 -1.14 -0.16
CA LEU A 441 12.84 -0.74 -1.58
C LEU A 441 11.55 -1.25 -2.23
N MET A 442 10.74 -2.03 -1.52
CA MET A 442 9.34 -2.26 -1.89
C MET A 442 8.54 -0.98 -1.73
N THR A 443 7.53 -0.80 -2.58
CA THR A 443 6.55 0.29 -2.48
C THR A 443 5.45 -0.06 -1.47
N LEU A 444 5.84 -0.21 -0.20
CA LEU A 444 4.95 -0.68 0.88
C LEU A 444 3.77 0.26 1.11
N LEU A 445 4.03 1.56 1.11
CA LEU A 445 3.07 2.61 1.44
C LEU A 445 2.18 2.96 0.25
N ASP A 446 2.66 2.83 -0.98
CA ASP A 446 1.84 2.96 -2.19
C ASP A 446 0.79 1.84 -2.22
N VAL A 447 1.20 0.60 -1.92
CA VAL A 447 0.29 -0.55 -1.88
C VAL A 447 -0.71 -0.40 -0.74
N LEU A 448 -0.22 -0.21 0.50
CA LEU A 448 -1.11 -0.05 1.65
C LEU A 448 -1.97 1.20 1.53
N GLY A 449 -1.42 2.31 1.04
CA GLY A 449 -2.15 3.55 0.76
C GLY A 449 -3.20 3.39 -0.33
N GLY A 450 -2.99 2.50 -1.31
CA GLY A 450 -4.01 2.12 -2.28
C GLY A 450 -5.15 1.34 -1.63
N LEU A 451 -4.85 0.39 -0.74
CA LEU A 451 -5.87 -0.31 0.05
C LEU A 451 -6.65 0.68 0.93
N LEU A 452 -5.97 1.57 1.67
CA LEU A 452 -6.62 2.57 2.51
C LEU A 452 -7.44 3.60 1.69
N GLY A 453 -6.99 3.95 0.48
CA GLY A 453 -7.76 4.78 -0.45
C GLY A 453 -9.06 4.11 -0.89
N ALA A 454 -9.03 2.79 -1.15
CA ALA A 454 -10.24 2.02 -1.45
C ALA A 454 -11.16 1.88 -0.23
N GLU A 455 -10.61 1.68 0.97
CA GLU A 455 -11.37 1.67 2.22
C GLU A 455 -12.07 3.02 2.46
N GLY A 456 -11.36 4.13 2.29
CA GLY A 456 -11.91 5.47 2.36
C GLY A 456 -13.01 5.71 1.31
N ALA A 457 -12.83 5.24 0.08
CA ALA A 457 -13.85 5.33 -0.97
C ALA A 457 -15.13 4.54 -0.61
N LEU A 458 -14.99 3.30 -0.12
CA LEU A 458 -16.10 2.49 0.35
C LEU A 458 -16.84 3.14 1.53
N ALA A 459 -16.07 3.67 2.49
CA ALA A 459 -16.59 4.40 3.63
C ALA A 459 -17.34 5.67 3.19
N GLY A 460 -16.81 6.41 2.21
CA GLY A 460 -17.44 7.60 1.62
C GLY A 460 -18.71 7.27 0.86
N LEU A 461 -18.72 6.20 0.07
CA LEU A 461 -19.93 5.71 -0.60
C LEU A 461 -21.00 5.31 0.43
N LEU A 462 -20.62 4.62 1.52
CA LEU A 462 -21.58 4.22 2.55
C LEU A 462 -22.14 5.44 3.28
N LEU A 463 -21.30 6.42 3.61
CA LEU A 463 -21.74 7.68 4.19
C LEU A 463 -22.72 8.40 3.27
N ARG A 464 -22.45 8.44 1.96
CA ARG A 464 -23.35 9.02 0.95
C ARG A 464 -24.69 8.31 0.90
N GLU A 465 -24.72 6.98 0.83
CA GLU A 465 -25.96 6.19 0.83
C GLU A 465 -26.80 6.46 2.09
N ARG A 466 -26.14 6.61 3.25
CA ARG A 466 -26.82 6.84 4.53
C ARG A 466 -27.31 8.28 4.74
N THR A 467 -26.62 9.26 4.16
CA THR A 467 -26.88 10.68 4.46
C THR A 467 -27.46 11.45 3.27
N GLY A 468 -27.38 10.91 2.06
CA GLY A 468 -27.71 11.59 0.81
C GLY A 468 -26.69 12.66 0.39
N ARG A 469 -25.57 12.81 1.10
CA ARG A 469 -24.57 13.87 0.92
C ARG A 469 -23.35 13.35 0.16
N GLY A 470 -22.81 14.14 -0.76
CA GLY A 470 -21.51 13.85 -1.37
C GLY A 470 -20.39 13.90 -0.32
N VAL A 471 -19.26 13.28 -0.61
CA VAL A 471 -18.19 13.09 0.38
C VAL A 471 -16.84 13.33 -0.26
N ARG A 472 -16.03 14.17 0.39
CA ARG A 472 -14.59 14.23 0.13
C ARG A 472 -13.87 13.23 1.02
N VAL A 473 -13.01 12.44 0.42
CA VAL A 473 -12.15 11.46 1.08
C VAL A 473 -10.70 11.85 0.80
N ASP A 474 -9.95 12.12 1.85
CA ASP A 474 -8.50 12.33 1.76
C ASP A 474 -7.78 11.17 2.46
N SER A 475 -6.87 10.49 1.77
CA SER A 475 -5.97 9.51 2.37
C SER A 475 -4.52 9.82 1.99
N SER A 476 -3.56 9.16 2.65
CA SER A 476 -2.15 9.41 2.35
C SER A 476 -1.23 8.22 2.58
N LEU A 477 -0.06 8.28 1.94
CA LEU A 477 1.07 7.40 2.25
C LEU A 477 1.50 7.56 3.73
N LEU A 478 1.42 8.77 4.30
CA LEU A 478 1.66 9.00 5.73
C LEU A 478 0.65 8.25 6.60
N GLY A 479 -0.63 8.27 6.24
CA GLY A 479 -1.66 7.47 6.91
C GLY A 479 -1.36 5.96 6.82
N ALA A 480 -0.88 5.49 5.67
CA ALA A 480 -0.43 4.10 5.52
C ALA A 480 0.79 3.78 6.42
N ALA A 481 1.74 4.70 6.55
CA ALA A 481 2.89 4.54 7.44
C ALA A 481 2.46 4.49 8.91
N ASP A 482 1.52 5.34 9.31
CA ASP A 482 0.97 5.35 10.68
C ASP A 482 0.29 4.02 11.01
N VAL A 483 -0.53 3.49 10.10
CA VAL A 483 -1.16 2.17 10.26
C VAL A 483 -0.12 1.07 10.39
N LEU A 484 0.88 1.03 9.49
CA LEU A 484 1.90 -0.01 9.47
C LEU A 484 2.80 0.02 10.71
N THR A 485 3.06 1.21 11.26
CA THR A 485 3.94 1.40 12.42
C THR A 485 3.20 1.43 13.74
N ALA A 486 1.86 1.50 13.76
CA ALA A 486 1.04 1.59 14.96
C ALA A 486 1.40 0.56 16.06
N PRO A 487 1.65 -0.74 15.76
CA PRO A 487 2.09 -1.69 16.78
C PRO A 487 3.42 -1.32 17.43
N ALA A 488 4.38 -0.78 16.66
CA ALA A 488 5.67 -0.33 17.18
C ALA A 488 5.52 0.95 18.02
N LEU A 489 4.70 1.89 17.58
CA LEU A 489 4.40 3.12 18.33
C LEU A 489 3.68 2.81 19.64
N ALA A 490 2.75 1.85 19.66
CA ALA A 490 2.07 1.40 20.87
C ALA A 490 3.05 0.78 21.88
N ARG A 491 4.04 0.02 21.42
CA ARG A 491 5.13 -0.49 22.28
C ARG A 491 5.98 0.64 22.86
N ALA A 492 6.36 1.63 22.05
CA ALA A 492 7.09 2.81 22.51
C ALA A 492 6.31 3.56 23.60
N ALA A 493 5.01 3.75 23.42
CA ALA A 493 4.14 4.42 24.38
C ALA A 493 4.04 3.67 25.72
N GLN A 494 4.27 2.36 25.73
CA GLN A 494 4.35 1.52 26.92
C GLN A 494 5.76 1.51 27.55
N GLY A 495 6.72 2.24 27.00
CA GLY A 495 8.13 2.23 27.44
C GLY A 495 8.90 0.97 27.03
N LEU A 496 8.36 0.18 26.09
CA LEU A 496 9.02 -0.99 25.52
C LEU A 496 9.85 -0.59 24.29
N ASP A 497 10.83 -1.40 23.92
CA ASP A 497 11.54 -1.24 22.66
C ASP A 497 10.54 -1.33 21.48
N PRO A 498 10.39 -0.26 20.67
CA PRO A 498 9.48 -0.28 19.53
C PRO A 498 9.92 -1.26 18.44
N ARG A 499 11.23 -1.54 18.35
CA ARG A 499 11.79 -2.42 17.34
C ARG A 499 11.62 -3.87 17.79
N ARG A 500 11.39 -4.74 16.81
CA ARG A 500 11.21 -6.17 17.06
C ARG A 500 12.54 -6.93 16.94
N PRO A 501 12.78 -7.97 17.74
CA PRO A 501 13.95 -8.83 17.57
C PRO A 501 13.90 -9.54 16.21
N ALA A 502 15.04 -10.00 15.71
CA ALA A 502 15.16 -10.65 14.41
C ALA A 502 14.15 -11.79 14.22
N GLY A 503 14.11 -12.79 15.10
CA GLY A 503 13.16 -13.91 14.99
C GLY A 503 13.08 -14.46 13.56
N PHE A 504 11.86 -14.64 13.04
CA PHE A 504 11.58 -15.08 11.67
C PHE A 504 12.05 -14.12 10.57
N ARG A 505 12.34 -12.85 10.89
CA ARG A 505 12.72 -11.80 9.93
C ARG A 505 14.05 -12.11 9.23
N ARG A 506 14.77 -13.10 9.74
CA ARG A 506 15.88 -13.78 9.08
C ARG A 506 15.50 -15.25 8.82
N PRO A 507 15.04 -15.58 7.61
CA PRO A 507 14.79 -16.97 7.22
C PRO A 507 16.02 -17.85 7.45
N LEU A 508 15.80 -19.13 7.76
CA LEU A 508 16.87 -20.09 7.97
C LEU A 508 17.27 -20.72 6.65
N ARG A 509 18.55 -20.61 6.31
CA ARG A 509 19.12 -21.24 5.11
C ARG A 509 19.19 -22.75 5.31
N THR A 510 18.76 -23.51 4.32
CA THR A 510 18.92 -24.96 4.20
C THR A 510 19.93 -25.28 3.10
N ALA A 511 20.21 -26.56 2.83
CA ALA A 511 21.18 -26.95 1.82
C ALA A 511 20.81 -26.48 0.39
N ASP A 512 19.51 -26.40 0.11
CA ASP A 512 18.94 -26.14 -1.22
C ASP A 512 17.89 -25.02 -1.24
N GLY A 513 17.72 -24.28 -0.13
CA GLY A 513 16.71 -23.25 -0.04
C GLY A 513 16.69 -22.50 1.28
N TRP A 514 15.49 -22.09 1.69
CA TRP A 514 15.25 -21.31 2.90
C TRP A 514 13.91 -21.73 3.51
N ILE A 515 13.82 -21.69 4.84
CA ILE A 515 12.55 -21.87 5.56
C ILE A 515 12.27 -20.68 6.47
N ALA A 516 10.99 -20.37 6.64
CA ALA A 516 10.51 -19.46 7.67
C ALA A 516 9.77 -20.26 8.74
N LEU A 517 10.01 -19.86 9.98
CA LEU A 517 9.30 -20.34 11.16
C LEU A 517 8.26 -19.29 11.60
N PRO A 518 7.20 -19.70 12.31
CA PRO A 518 6.31 -18.79 12.99
C PRO A 518 7.05 -17.82 13.91
N ASP A 519 6.45 -16.65 14.17
CA ASP A 519 7.06 -15.53 14.92
C ASP A 519 7.68 -15.93 16.27
N HIS A 520 7.06 -16.90 16.94
CA HIS A 520 7.39 -17.34 18.29
C HIS A 520 8.26 -18.61 18.32
N ALA A 521 8.56 -19.19 17.17
CA ALA A 521 9.28 -20.45 17.06
C ALA A 521 10.78 -20.23 16.80
N ALA A 522 11.59 -21.12 17.38
CA ALA A 522 13.02 -21.18 17.14
C ALA A 522 13.46 -22.66 17.13
N ILE A 523 14.54 -22.97 16.40
CA ILE A 523 15.14 -24.30 16.40
C ILE A 523 16.57 -24.23 16.94
N PRO A 524 16.96 -25.11 17.89
CA PRO A 524 18.25 -25.03 18.57
C PRO A 524 19.38 -25.73 17.82
N TYR A 525 19.19 -26.08 16.54
CA TYR A 525 20.17 -26.82 15.75
C TYR A 525 20.29 -26.21 14.36
N ASP A 526 21.45 -26.40 13.76
CA ASP A 526 21.75 -25.94 12.42
C ASP A 526 21.03 -26.80 11.37
N VAL A 527 20.46 -26.14 10.37
CA VAL A 527 19.74 -26.74 9.25
C VAL A 527 20.42 -26.48 7.91
N SER A 528 21.55 -25.76 7.89
CA SER A 528 22.19 -25.30 6.64
C SER A 528 22.69 -26.41 5.73
N GLU A 529 22.97 -27.61 6.28
CA GLU A 529 23.41 -28.77 5.51
C GLU A 529 22.30 -29.80 5.23
N LEU A 530 21.06 -29.52 5.68
CA LEU A 530 19.92 -30.41 5.47
C LEU A 530 19.08 -29.93 4.28
N PRO A 531 18.58 -30.83 3.41
CA PRO A 531 17.63 -30.47 2.36
C PRO A 531 16.33 -29.91 2.95
N THR A 532 15.74 -28.90 2.28
CA THR A 532 14.54 -28.18 2.73
C THR A 532 13.39 -29.14 3.08
N ALA A 533 13.10 -30.11 2.19
CA ALA A 533 12.04 -31.09 2.41
C ALA A 533 12.25 -31.91 3.69
N GLN A 534 13.50 -32.31 3.97
CA GLN A 534 13.82 -33.08 5.17
C GLN A 534 13.66 -32.23 6.44
N VAL A 535 14.05 -30.95 6.40
CA VAL A 535 13.87 -30.03 7.53
C VAL A 535 12.38 -29.84 7.81
N LEU A 536 11.57 -29.55 6.78
CA LEU A 536 10.12 -29.38 6.91
C LEU A 536 9.44 -30.64 7.48
N GLU A 537 9.83 -31.83 7.02
CA GLU A 537 9.31 -33.09 7.55
C GLU A 537 9.62 -33.25 9.05
N ARG A 538 10.87 -33.01 9.46
CA ARG A 538 11.28 -33.10 10.89
C ARG A 538 10.56 -32.09 11.76
N LEU A 539 10.31 -30.87 11.27
CA LEU A 539 9.58 -29.85 12.02
C LEU A 539 8.10 -30.21 12.17
N ARG A 540 7.49 -30.72 11.09
CA ARG A 540 6.11 -31.23 11.10
C ARG A 540 5.92 -32.38 12.08
N GLU A 541 6.85 -33.34 12.15
CA GLU A 541 6.84 -34.43 13.15
C GLU A 541 6.88 -33.93 14.60
N ARG A 542 7.44 -32.73 14.82
CA ARG A 542 7.52 -32.07 16.13
C ARG A 542 6.38 -31.08 16.38
N GLY A 543 5.42 -30.99 15.47
CA GLY A 543 4.31 -30.03 15.57
C GLY A 543 4.73 -28.58 15.40
N LEU A 544 5.90 -28.30 14.82
CA LEU A 544 6.35 -26.94 14.48
C LEU A 544 6.02 -26.66 13.01
N PRO A 545 5.04 -25.79 12.71
CA PRO A 545 4.78 -25.40 11.34
C PRO A 545 5.98 -24.61 10.81
N ALA A 546 6.30 -24.80 9.54
CA ALA A 546 7.34 -24.08 8.82
C ALA A 546 6.99 -24.06 7.34
N VAL A 547 7.43 -23.01 6.64
CA VAL A 547 7.11 -22.82 5.21
C VAL A 547 8.39 -22.60 4.43
N PRO A 548 8.56 -23.23 3.25
CA PRO A 548 9.66 -22.88 2.36
C PRO A 548 9.51 -21.41 1.92
N VAL A 549 10.58 -20.63 2.03
CA VAL A 549 10.54 -19.24 1.58
C VAL A 549 10.60 -19.21 0.07
N VAL A 550 9.60 -18.57 -0.54
CA VAL A 550 9.65 -18.25 -1.96
C VAL A 550 10.82 -17.32 -2.20
N THR A 551 11.74 -17.71 -3.08
CA THR A 551 12.93 -16.92 -3.44
C THR A 551 12.88 -16.41 -4.88
N ASP A 552 12.23 -17.16 -5.77
CA ASP A 552 11.81 -16.70 -7.10
C ASP A 552 10.28 -16.63 -7.17
N LEU A 553 9.75 -15.45 -7.55
CA LEU A 553 8.31 -15.26 -7.67
C LEU A 553 7.73 -16.06 -8.84
N ALA A 554 8.54 -16.48 -9.83
CA ALA A 554 8.07 -17.34 -10.91
C ALA A 554 7.60 -18.71 -10.41
N ASP A 555 8.12 -19.20 -9.27
CA ASP A 555 7.73 -20.49 -8.70
C ASP A 555 6.25 -20.50 -8.27
N LEU A 556 5.71 -19.34 -7.85
CA LEU A 556 4.30 -19.15 -7.51
C LEU A 556 3.36 -19.32 -8.70
N LEU A 557 3.87 -19.23 -9.93
CA LEU A 557 3.05 -19.36 -11.14
C LEU A 557 2.80 -20.82 -11.52
N SER A 558 3.64 -21.73 -11.02
CA SER A 558 3.54 -23.17 -11.28
C SER A 558 2.67 -23.89 -10.25
N SER A 559 2.37 -23.25 -9.13
CA SER A 559 1.65 -23.85 -8.00
C SER A 559 0.66 -22.85 -7.39
N GLY A 560 -0.63 -23.16 -7.45
CA GLY A 560 -1.66 -22.41 -6.71
C GLY A 560 -2.71 -21.67 -7.57
N PRO A 561 -3.41 -20.69 -6.98
CA PRO A 561 -4.62 -20.08 -7.54
C PRO A 561 -4.35 -18.90 -8.49
N ILE A 562 -3.10 -18.61 -8.83
CA ILE A 562 -2.75 -17.51 -9.73
C ILE A 562 -3.12 -17.89 -11.16
N SER A 563 -3.98 -17.11 -11.78
CA SER A 563 -4.37 -17.33 -13.19
C SER A 563 -3.51 -16.46 -14.12
N ARG A 564 -3.73 -16.62 -15.43
CA ARG A 564 -3.23 -15.67 -16.44
C ARG A 564 -4.41 -14.93 -17.06
N ASP A 565 -4.22 -13.65 -17.30
CA ASP A 565 -5.22 -12.84 -17.99
C ASP A 565 -5.19 -13.01 -19.51
N ALA A 566 -6.01 -12.23 -20.23
CA ALA A 566 -6.10 -12.28 -21.69
C ALA A 566 -4.81 -11.88 -22.41
N HIS A 567 -3.87 -11.21 -21.73
CA HIS A 567 -2.56 -10.84 -22.26
C HIS A 567 -1.46 -11.83 -21.87
N GLY A 568 -1.80 -12.86 -21.08
CA GLY A 568 -0.86 -13.82 -20.53
C GLY A 568 -0.20 -13.37 -19.22
N SER A 569 -0.53 -12.20 -18.68
CA SER A 569 0.07 -11.70 -17.43
C SER A 569 -0.48 -12.47 -16.23
N PRO A 570 0.36 -12.81 -15.23
CA PRO A 570 -0.12 -13.34 -13.96
C PRO A 570 -1.16 -12.44 -13.31
N ALA A 571 -2.18 -13.08 -12.76
CA ALA A 571 -3.34 -12.45 -12.16
C ALA A 571 -3.60 -13.06 -10.79
N VAL A 572 -3.37 -12.27 -9.74
CA VAL A 572 -3.66 -12.71 -8.36
C VAL A 572 -5.16 -12.89 -8.16
N PRO A 573 -5.58 -13.90 -7.37
CA PRO A 573 -6.98 -14.12 -7.05
C PRO A 573 -7.56 -13.03 -6.14
N ASN A 574 -8.88 -12.87 -6.16
CA ASN A 574 -9.57 -11.97 -5.24
C ASN A 574 -9.32 -12.40 -3.79
N PRO A 575 -9.00 -11.46 -2.87
CA PRO A 575 -8.76 -11.79 -1.48
C PRO A 575 -10.04 -12.15 -0.72
N TRP A 576 -11.21 -11.74 -1.23
CA TRP A 576 -12.53 -12.01 -0.65
C TRP A 576 -13.23 -13.24 -1.21
N SER A 577 -14.03 -13.86 -0.35
CA SER A 577 -15.17 -14.71 -0.71
C SER A 577 -16.42 -14.12 -0.04
N PHE A 578 -17.44 -13.79 -0.83
CA PHE A 578 -18.73 -13.27 -0.35
C PHE A 578 -19.80 -14.38 -0.37
N ALA A 579 -20.62 -14.47 0.68
CA ALA A 579 -21.74 -15.41 0.79
C ALA A 579 -23.07 -14.70 1.09
#